data_AF-X0WH65-F1
#
_entry.id   AF-X0WH65-F1
#
_cell.length_a   1.000
_cell.length_b   1.000
_cell.length_c   1.000
_cell.angle_alpha   90.00
_cell.angle_beta   90.00
_cell.angle_gamma   90.00
#
_symmetry.space_group_name_H-M   'P 1'
#
loop_
_entity.id
_entity.type
_entity.pdbx_description
1 polymer ?
#
loop_
_entity_poly.entity_id
_entity_poly.type
_entity_poly.pdbx_seq_one_letter_code
_entity_poly.pdbx_strand_id
1 'polypeptide(L)'
;WTEDPGPLLFVKNSVGKGGMNFHQYKLRTMVRGAEDATGPILANERDDRVLMSGYLLRKTALDELPQLLNILRGEMSFVGPRPQRTVLVQGYLREIPEYAQRHRVLPGLAGLAQVAGDYYLTPRQKLRFDRLYIEYTSLGFDLKLITLAFLITFWYRWQKSWDGRLPRWLLRFGSKGK
;
A
#
# COMPACT_ATOMS: atom_id res chain seq x y z
N TRP A 1 -8.72 3.35 21.49
CA TRP A 1 -8.35 3.83 22.83
C TRP A 1 -9.58 4.03 23.65
N THR A 2 -10.34 5.07 23.33
CA THR A 2 -11.62 5.39 23.95
C THR A 2 -12.78 4.59 23.33
N GLU A 3 -12.82 4.46 21.99
CA GLU A 3 -13.87 3.70 21.28
C GLU A 3 -13.78 2.18 21.46
N ASP A 4 -12.56 1.63 21.37
CA ASP A 4 -12.25 0.23 21.69
C ASP A 4 -10.88 0.23 22.40
N PRO A 5 -10.84 -0.09 23.72
CA PRO A 5 -9.60 -0.24 24.48
C PRO A 5 -8.71 -1.40 23.95
N GLY A 6 -7.43 -1.42 24.30
CA GLY A 6 -6.45 -2.40 23.79
C GLY A 6 -5.45 -1.80 22.81
N PRO A 7 -4.53 -2.58 22.19
CA PRO A 7 -3.26 -2.12 21.60
C PRO A 7 -3.35 -1.09 20.44
N LEU A 8 -2.39 -0.16 20.41
CA LEU A 8 -2.26 1.02 19.51
C LEU A 8 -1.81 0.57 18.16
N LEU A 9 -0.83 -0.31 18.20
CA LEU A 9 -0.20 -0.85 17.03
C LEU A 9 -0.92 -2.13 16.64
N PHE A 10 -1.26 -2.18 15.37
CA PHE A 10 -1.58 -3.40 14.66
C PHE A 10 -0.34 -3.82 13.89
N VAL A 11 0.10 -5.06 14.11
CA VAL A 11 1.27 -5.64 13.43
C VAL A 11 0.77 -6.63 12.39
N LYS A 12 1.15 -6.38 11.14
CA LYS A 12 0.76 -7.21 9.99
C LYS A 12 1.97 -7.94 9.44
N ASN A 13 1.90 -9.27 9.33
CA ASN A 13 2.94 -10.05 8.68
C ASN A 13 2.87 -9.85 7.16
N SER A 14 3.94 -9.28 6.61
CA SER A 14 4.01 -8.89 5.20
C SER A 14 5.28 -9.37 4.54
N VAL A 15 5.23 -9.49 3.21
CA VAL A 15 6.38 -9.93 2.40
C VAL A 15 7.14 -8.72 1.89
N GLY A 16 8.45 -8.71 2.13
CA GLY A 16 9.39 -7.70 1.69
C GLY A 16 10.36 -8.21 0.63
N LYS A 17 11.53 -7.57 0.55
CA LYS A 17 12.56 -7.88 -0.45
C LYS A 17 13.03 -9.34 -0.31
N GLY A 18 13.26 -10.01 -1.42
CA GLY A 18 13.67 -11.40 -1.49
C GLY A 18 12.60 -12.40 -1.03
N GLY A 19 11.35 -11.97 -0.85
CA GLY A 19 10.29 -12.82 -0.32
C GLY A 19 10.35 -13.00 1.21
N MET A 20 11.21 -12.25 1.91
CA MET A 20 11.35 -12.35 3.36
C MET A 20 10.15 -11.73 4.07
N ASN A 21 9.66 -12.36 5.13
CA ASN A 21 8.59 -11.81 5.94
C ASN A 21 9.13 -10.75 6.90
N PHE A 22 8.34 -9.70 7.13
CA PHE A 22 8.61 -8.68 8.13
C PHE A 22 7.31 -8.22 8.81
N HIS A 23 7.47 -7.57 9.96
CA HIS A 23 6.37 -7.01 10.73
C HIS A 23 6.06 -5.59 10.26
N GLN A 24 5.01 -5.41 9.48
CA GLN A 24 4.54 -4.09 9.06
C GLN A 24 3.72 -3.44 10.17
N TYR A 25 4.18 -2.31 10.70
CA TYR A 25 3.53 -1.59 11.79
C TYR A 25 2.47 -0.62 11.26
N LYS A 26 1.28 -0.62 11.87
CA LYS A 26 0.21 0.35 11.58
C LYS A 26 -0.49 0.76 12.86
N LEU A 27 -1.20 1.88 12.86
CA LEU A 27 -2.18 2.15 13.91
C LEU A 27 -3.39 1.23 13.72
N ARG A 28 -3.95 0.76 14.83
CA ARG A 28 -5.16 -0.05 14.82
C ARG A 28 -6.36 0.83 14.44
N THR A 29 -6.98 0.52 13.31
CA THR A 29 -8.17 1.23 12.79
C THR A 29 -9.45 0.41 12.84
N MET A 30 -9.36 -0.86 13.26
CA MET A 30 -10.48 -1.79 13.32
C MET A 30 -10.68 -2.27 14.76
N VAL A 31 -11.89 -2.71 15.08
CA VAL A 31 -12.23 -3.35 16.36
C VAL A 31 -11.33 -4.56 16.61
N ARG A 32 -11.10 -4.88 17.88
CA ARG A 32 -10.48 -6.17 18.25
C ARG A 32 -11.28 -7.33 17.66
N GLY A 33 -10.56 -8.35 17.21
CA GLY A 33 -11.17 -9.54 16.63
C GLY A 33 -11.83 -9.34 15.26
N ALA A 34 -11.55 -8.23 14.56
CA ALA A 34 -12.11 -7.96 13.23
C ALA A 34 -11.88 -9.09 12.19
N GLU A 35 -10.91 -9.97 12.44
CA GLU A 35 -10.55 -11.08 11.56
C GLU A 35 -10.88 -12.45 12.18
N ASP A 36 -11.48 -12.52 13.38
CA ASP A 36 -11.64 -13.79 14.11
C ASP A 36 -12.58 -14.76 13.39
N ALA A 37 -13.63 -14.24 12.75
CA ALA A 37 -14.62 -15.06 12.06
C ALA A 37 -14.27 -15.36 10.58
N THR A 38 -13.57 -14.45 9.91
CA THR A 38 -13.37 -14.49 8.44
C THR A 38 -11.92 -14.62 8.02
N GLY A 39 -10.99 -14.43 8.96
CA GLY A 39 -9.60 -14.21 8.65
C GLY A 39 -9.38 -12.88 7.92
N PRO A 40 -8.24 -12.75 7.23
CA PRO A 40 -7.80 -11.50 6.65
C PRO A 40 -8.46 -11.20 5.30
N ILE A 41 -9.60 -10.53 5.34
CA ILE A 41 -10.32 -10.05 4.16
C ILE A 41 -10.03 -8.56 3.88
N LEU A 42 -10.12 -8.14 2.62
CA LEU A 42 -10.03 -6.73 2.24
C LEU A 42 -11.22 -5.96 2.82
N ALA A 43 -10.96 -4.76 3.33
CA ALA A 43 -12.01 -3.89 3.86
C ALA A 43 -12.74 -3.17 2.72
N ASN A 44 -14.06 -3.04 2.87
CA ASN A 44 -14.90 -2.24 1.99
C ASN A 44 -14.97 -0.79 2.50
N GLU A 45 -15.53 0.14 1.70
CA GLU A 45 -15.65 1.56 2.11
C GLU A 45 -16.53 1.76 3.36
N ARG A 46 -17.52 0.89 3.55
CA ARG A 46 -18.43 0.87 4.71
C ARG A 46 -18.31 -0.46 5.43
N ASP A 47 -17.13 -0.70 5.99
CA ASP A 47 -16.85 -1.91 6.76
C ASP A 47 -17.12 -1.64 8.24
N ASP A 48 -18.14 -2.31 8.79
CA ASP A 48 -18.61 -2.13 10.18
C ASP A 48 -17.55 -2.48 11.24
N ARG A 49 -16.47 -3.15 10.83
CA ARG A 49 -15.34 -3.45 11.71
C ARG A 49 -14.40 -2.25 11.91
N VAL A 50 -14.56 -1.18 11.15
CA VAL A 50 -13.71 0.02 11.20
C VAL A 50 -14.20 0.96 12.29
N LEU A 51 -13.29 1.34 13.18
CA LEU A 51 -13.57 2.33 14.24
C LEU A 51 -13.85 3.71 13.62
N MET A 52 -14.60 4.57 14.31
CA MET A 52 -14.88 5.92 13.84
C MET A 52 -13.58 6.72 13.70
N SER A 53 -12.73 6.67 14.73
CA SER A 53 -11.37 7.22 14.64
C SER A 53 -10.54 6.56 13.53
N GLY A 54 -10.77 5.26 13.30
CA GLY A 54 -10.11 4.47 12.27
C GLY A 54 -10.42 4.93 10.85
N TYR A 55 -11.67 5.39 10.61
CA TYR A 55 -12.07 5.96 9.33
C TYR A 55 -11.23 7.21 8.98
N LEU A 56 -11.07 8.13 9.94
CA LEU A 56 -10.27 9.34 9.74
C LEU A 56 -8.79 9.01 9.50
N LEU A 57 -8.23 8.08 10.28
CA LEU A 57 -6.83 7.64 10.12
C LEU A 57 -6.58 7.05 8.73
N ARG A 58 -7.47 6.19 8.22
CA ARG A 58 -7.38 5.63 6.86
C ARG A 58 -7.56 6.69 5.78
N LYS A 59 -8.52 7.60 5.98
CA LYS A 59 -8.79 8.70 5.04
C LYS A 59 -7.62 9.68 4.92
N THR A 60 -6.79 9.78 5.96
CA THR A 60 -5.60 10.64 5.97
C THR A 60 -4.29 9.86 5.79
N ALA A 61 -4.36 8.53 5.65
CA ALA A 61 -3.22 7.61 5.67
C ALA A 61 -2.34 7.69 6.93
N LEU A 62 -2.83 8.34 7.99
CA LEU A 62 -2.10 8.47 9.26
C LEU A 62 -1.97 7.13 9.99
N ASP A 63 -2.81 6.14 9.65
CA ASP A 63 -2.66 4.78 10.15
C ASP A 63 -1.36 4.12 9.69
N GLU A 64 -0.72 4.63 8.64
CA GLU A 64 0.52 4.10 8.08
C GLU A 64 1.78 4.76 8.65
N LEU A 65 1.66 5.81 9.47
CA LEU A 65 2.81 6.51 10.06
C LEU A 65 3.80 5.59 10.80
N PRO A 66 3.37 4.56 11.56
CA PRO A 66 4.32 3.63 12.20
C PRO A 66 5.24 2.88 11.22
N GLN A 67 4.89 2.82 9.92
CA GLN A 67 5.75 2.21 8.90
C GLN A 67 7.04 2.99 8.66
N LEU A 68 7.14 4.24 9.10
CA LEU A 68 8.42 4.97 9.10
C LEU A 68 9.49 4.22 9.90
N LEU A 69 9.10 3.50 10.97
CA LEU A 69 10.01 2.62 11.70
C LEU A 69 10.51 1.46 10.84
N ASN A 70 9.66 0.90 9.97
CA ASN A 70 10.08 -0.14 9.02
C ASN A 70 11.07 0.40 7.99
N ILE A 71 10.89 1.64 7.54
CA ILE A 71 11.84 2.32 6.63
C ILE A 71 13.19 2.51 7.33
N LEU A 72 13.18 3.01 8.56
CA LEU A 72 14.41 3.19 9.36
C LEU A 72 15.13 1.87 9.64
N ARG A 73 14.39 0.76 9.77
CA ARG A 73 14.94 -0.60 9.96
C ARG A 73 15.41 -1.26 8.66
N GLY A 74 15.25 -0.60 7.50
CA GLY A 74 15.62 -1.16 6.20
C GLY A 74 14.69 -2.27 5.68
N GLU A 75 13.50 -2.42 6.27
CA GLU A 75 12.49 -3.41 5.85
C GLU A 75 11.59 -2.86 4.73
N MET A 76 11.49 -1.54 4.63
CA MET A 76 10.71 -0.80 3.63
C MET A 76 11.49 0.37 3.04
N SER A 77 11.00 0.92 1.93
CA SER A 77 11.40 2.20 1.35
C SER A 77 10.20 3.16 1.31
N PHE A 78 10.46 4.44 1.00
CA PHE A 78 9.36 5.40 0.76
C PHE A 78 8.56 5.03 -0.48
N VAL A 79 9.24 4.57 -1.54
CA VAL A 79 8.62 4.18 -2.82
C VAL A 79 9.01 2.76 -3.17
N GLY A 80 8.02 1.98 -3.61
CA GLY A 80 8.18 0.58 -3.97
C GLY A 80 6.84 -0.12 -4.12
N PRO A 81 6.83 -1.40 -4.54
CA PRO A 81 5.63 -2.22 -4.54
C PRO A 81 4.98 -2.25 -3.15
N ARG A 82 3.68 -1.99 -3.05
CA ARG A 82 2.99 -2.03 -1.75
C ARG A 82 3.12 -3.42 -1.11
N PRO A 83 3.56 -3.52 0.17
CA PRO A 83 3.69 -4.81 0.84
C PRO A 83 2.32 -5.48 1.00
N GLN A 84 2.28 -6.78 0.69
CA GLN A 84 1.07 -7.60 0.83
C GLN A 84 1.23 -8.56 2.00
N ARG A 85 0.11 -9.05 2.53
CA ARG A 85 0.13 -10.03 3.63
C ARG A 85 0.73 -11.34 3.15
N THR A 86 1.53 -11.98 3.98
CA THR A 86 2.17 -13.27 3.66
C THR A 86 1.15 -14.31 3.17
N VAL A 87 0.00 -14.42 3.85
CA VAL A 87 -1.07 -15.36 3.48
C VAL A 87 -1.63 -15.11 2.08
N LEU A 88 -1.76 -13.84 1.66
CA LEU A 88 -2.25 -13.49 0.33
C LEU A 88 -1.17 -13.75 -0.73
N VAL A 89 0.08 -13.40 -0.43
CA VAL A 89 1.21 -13.62 -1.34
C VAL A 89 1.41 -15.11 -1.60
N GLN A 90 1.25 -15.97 -0.59
CA GLN A 90 1.32 -17.42 -0.77
C GLN A 90 0.25 -17.93 -1.75
N GLY A 91 -0.99 -17.43 -1.66
CA GLY A 91 -2.03 -17.73 -2.65
C GLY A 91 -1.66 -17.23 -4.05
N TYR A 92 -1.23 -15.97 -4.16
CA TYR A 92 -0.84 -15.39 -5.45
C TYR A 92 0.34 -16.11 -6.11
N LEU A 93 1.32 -16.59 -5.35
CA LEU A 93 2.47 -17.32 -5.89
C LEU A 93 2.09 -18.70 -6.45
N ARG A 94 1.04 -19.34 -5.93
CA ARG A 94 0.52 -20.61 -6.48
C ARG A 94 -0.12 -20.40 -7.84
N GLU A 95 -0.86 -19.31 -8.01
CA GLU A 95 -1.58 -18.99 -9.26
C GLU A 95 -0.74 -18.20 -10.28
N ILE A 96 0.25 -17.44 -9.79
CA ILE A 96 1.08 -16.50 -10.55
C ILE A 96 2.52 -16.61 -10.01
N PRO A 97 3.30 -17.63 -10.40
CA PRO A 97 4.67 -17.81 -9.91
C PRO A 97 5.55 -16.57 -10.09
N GLU A 98 5.34 -15.81 -11.17
CA GLU A 98 6.09 -14.59 -11.45
C GLU A 98 5.73 -13.41 -10.54
N TYR A 99 4.73 -13.55 -9.68
CA TYR A 99 4.41 -12.58 -8.64
C TYR A 99 5.59 -12.35 -7.70
N ALA A 100 6.50 -13.33 -7.57
CA ALA A 100 7.76 -13.20 -6.84
C ALA A 100 8.63 -12.03 -7.34
N GLN A 101 8.53 -11.65 -8.60
CA GLN A 101 9.39 -10.62 -9.20
C GLN A 101 9.20 -9.23 -8.57
N ARG A 102 8.03 -8.93 -8.00
CA ARG A 102 7.82 -7.67 -7.30
C ARG A 102 8.66 -7.53 -6.02
N HIS A 103 9.11 -8.65 -5.45
CA HIS A 103 9.92 -8.68 -4.25
C HIS A 103 11.43 -8.48 -4.53
N ARG A 104 11.83 -8.09 -5.74
CA ARG A 104 13.24 -7.80 -6.08
C ARG A 104 13.76 -6.52 -5.43
N VAL A 105 12.87 -5.60 -5.08
CA VAL A 105 13.16 -4.33 -4.41
C VAL A 105 12.47 -4.27 -3.05
N LEU A 106 12.82 -3.28 -2.23
CA LEU A 106 12.11 -3.03 -0.98
C LEU A 106 10.65 -2.63 -1.27
N PRO A 107 9.70 -3.09 -0.45
CA PRO A 107 8.33 -2.62 -0.54
C PRO A 107 8.21 -1.16 -0.10
N GLY A 108 7.24 -0.45 -0.67
CA GLY A 108 7.08 1.00 -0.49
C GLY A 108 5.86 1.39 0.34
N LEU A 109 5.94 2.57 0.97
CA LEU A 109 4.77 3.28 1.51
C LEU A 109 3.86 3.77 0.37
N ALA A 110 4.48 4.40 -0.65
CA ALA A 110 3.88 4.73 -1.92
C ALA A 110 4.40 3.81 -3.03
N GLY A 111 3.66 3.70 -4.13
CA GLY A 111 4.03 2.84 -5.24
C GLY A 111 3.26 3.16 -6.49
N LEU A 112 3.84 2.83 -7.64
CA LEU A 112 3.22 3.12 -8.94
C LEU A 112 1.82 2.49 -9.05
N ALA A 113 1.65 1.24 -8.61
CA ALA A 113 0.35 0.58 -8.60
C ALA A 113 -0.69 1.30 -7.73
N GLN A 114 -0.26 1.94 -6.63
CA GLN A 114 -1.15 2.71 -5.74
C GLN A 114 -1.53 4.06 -6.34
N VAL A 115 -0.63 4.68 -7.11
CA VAL A 115 -0.82 6.03 -7.66
C VAL A 115 -1.52 6.00 -9.03
N ALA A 116 -1.17 5.04 -9.87
CA ALA A 116 -1.63 4.95 -11.26
C ALA A 116 -2.73 3.89 -11.47
N GLY A 117 -2.95 3.02 -10.47
CA GLY A 117 -3.88 1.92 -10.55
C GLY A 117 -5.29 2.30 -10.12
N ASP A 118 -6.27 1.59 -10.67
CA ASP A 118 -7.65 1.62 -10.16
C ASP A 118 -7.74 1.00 -8.76
N TYR A 119 -8.77 1.37 -7.99
CA TYR A 119 -8.97 0.85 -6.63
C TYR A 119 -9.00 -0.70 -6.58
N TYR A 120 -9.52 -1.35 -7.63
CA TYR A 120 -9.76 -2.80 -7.68
C TYR A 120 -8.71 -3.58 -8.51
N LEU A 121 -7.44 -3.16 -8.53
CA LEU A 121 -6.43 -3.91 -9.28
C LEU A 121 -6.30 -5.38 -8.81
N THR A 122 -6.41 -6.29 -9.77
CA THR A 122 -6.09 -7.71 -9.59
C THR A 122 -4.60 -7.91 -9.27
N PRO A 123 -4.20 -9.04 -8.66
CA PRO A 123 -2.79 -9.34 -8.41
C PRO A 123 -1.92 -9.26 -9.67
N ARG A 124 -2.42 -9.75 -10.82
CA ARG A 124 -1.71 -9.66 -12.11
C ARG A 124 -1.51 -8.22 -12.58
N GLN A 125 -2.52 -7.36 -12.43
CA GLN A 125 -2.38 -5.95 -12.80
C GLN A 125 -1.42 -5.21 -11.87
N LYS A 126 -1.50 -5.45 -10.55
CA LYS A 126 -0.53 -4.91 -9.57
C LYS A 126 0.90 -5.28 -9.96
N LEU A 127 1.14 -6.54 -10.29
CA LEU A 127 2.45 -7.02 -10.74
C LEU A 127 2.95 -6.30 -11.99
N ARG A 128 2.07 -5.97 -12.95
CA ARG A 128 2.47 -5.20 -14.16
C ARG A 128 2.99 -3.81 -13.79
N PHE A 129 2.28 -3.09 -12.92
CA PHE A 129 2.74 -1.79 -12.43
C PHE A 129 4.03 -1.91 -11.62
N ASP A 130 4.14 -2.93 -10.76
CA ASP A 130 5.34 -3.13 -9.96
C ASP A 130 6.57 -3.44 -10.82
N ARG A 131 6.41 -4.21 -11.91
CA ARG A 131 7.49 -4.44 -12.90
C ARG A 131 7.91 -3.15 -13.59
N LEU A 132 6.96 -2.34 -14.05
CA LEU A 132 7.25 -1.03 -14.65
C LEU A 132 7.98 -0.12 -13.66
N TYR A 133 7.58 -0.11 -12.39
CA TYR A 133 8.30 0.64 -11.37
C TYR A 133 9.75 0.16 -11.23
N ILE A 134 9.98 -1.16 -11.13
CA ILE A 134 11.32 -1.73 -10.98
C ILE A 134 12.21 -1.42 -12.19
N GLU A 135 11.64 -1.36 -13.40
CA GLU A 135 12.37 -1.06 -14.64
C GLU A 135 12.78 0.43 -14.76
N TYR A 136 11.88 1.33 -14.34
CA TYR A 136 12.04 2.78 -14.51
C TYR A 136 12.37 3.55 -13.22
N THR A 137 12.62 2.84 -12.11
CA THR A 137 12.93 3.49 -10.82
C THR A 137 14.15 4.41 -10.95
N SER A 138 13.99 5.61 -10.40
CA SER A 138 15.00 6.66 -10.33
C SER A 138 14.59 7.65 -9.24
N LEU A 139 15.53 8.42 -8.69
CA LEU A 139 15.23 9.40 -7.65
C LEU A 139 14.15 10.41 -8.07
N GLY A 140 14.19 10.88 -9.32
CA GLY A 140 13.18 11.80 -9.85
C GLY A 140 11.80 11.13 -9.98
N PHE A 141 11.76 9.84 -10.34
CA PHE A 141 10.51 9.10 -10.41
C PHE A 141 9.93 8.80 -9.03
N ASP A 142 10.77 8.48 -8.04
CA ASP A 142 10.36 8.29 -6.65
C ASP A 142 9.78 9.58 -6.07
N LEU A 143 10.46 10.72 -6.24
CA LEU A 143 9.96 12.02 -5.78
C LEU A 143 8.61 12.37 -6.40
N LYS A 144 8.44 12.07 -7.70
CA LYS A 144 7.17 12.23 -8.40
C LYS A 144 6.07 11.35 -7.78
N LEU A 145 6.35 10.07 -7.52
CA LEU A 145 5.36 9.16 -6.93
C LEU A 145 4.97 9.55 -5.50
N ILE A 146 5.92 10.00 -4.68
CA ILE A 146 5.65 10.53 -3.33
C ILE A 146 4.75 11.75 -3.43
N THR A 147 5.08 12.69 -4.31
CA THR A 147 4.30 13.93 -4.51
C THR A 147 2.87 13.62 -4.94
N LEU A 148 2.71 12.70 -5.89
CA LEU A 148 1.38 12.28 -6.35
C LEU A 148 0.60 11.55 -5.25
N ALA A 149 1.24 10.65 -4.49
CA ALA A 149 0.59 9.98 -3.37
C ALA A 149 0.14 10.97 -2.28
N PHE A 150 0.94 11.99 -2.00
CA PHE A 150 0.60 13.09 -1.10
C PHE A 150 -0.60 13.89 -1.63
N LEU A 151 -0.56 14.34 -2.88
CA LEU A 151 -1.67 15.07 -3.51
C LEU A 151 -2.96 14.25 -3.57
N ILE A 152 -2.88 12.96 -3.89
CA ILE A 152 -4.04 12.07 -3.82
C ILE A 152 -4.62 12.06 -2.41
N THR A 153 -3.75 11.95 -1.41
CA THR A 153 -4.14 11.81 -0.01
C THR A 153 -4.77 13.07 0.57
N PHE A 154 -4.14 14.22 0.37
CA PHE A 154 -4.51 15.46 1.04
C PHE A 154 -5.34 16.41 0.17
N TRP A 155 -5.43 16.16 -1.14
CA TRP A 155 -6.13 17.05 -2.06
C TRP A 155 -7.19 16.31 -2.90
N TYR A 156 -6.79 15.44 -3.82
CA TYR A 156 -7.73 14.89 -4.82
C TYR A 156 -8.87 14.10 -4.18
N ARG A 157 -8.61 13.22 -3.20
CA ARG A 157 -9.69 12.41 -2.58
C ARG A 157 -10.77 13.23 -1.88
N TRP A 158 -10.50 14.51 -1.60
CA TRP A 158 -11.42 15.40 -0.90
C TRP A 158 -12.32 16.17 -1.88
N GLN A 159 -12.04 16.11 -3.18
CA GLN A 159 -12.87 16.73 -4.20
C GLN A 159 -14.09 15.87 -4.51
N LYS A 160 -15.28 16.48 -4.59
CA LYS A 160 -16.54 15.78 -4.93
C LYS A 160 -16.51 15.12 -6.31
N SER A 161 -15.71 15.63 -7.23
CA SER A 161 -15.57 15.14 -8.61
C SER A 161 -14.48 14.08 -8.79
N TRP A 162 -13.85 13.62 -7.71
CA TRP A 162 -12.77 12.65 -7.81
C TRP A 162 -13.29 11.27 -8.20
N ASP A 163 -12.85 10.77 -9.34
CA ASP A 163 -13.22 9.47 -9.92
C ASP A 163 -12.22 8.35 -9.57
N GLY A 164 -11.23 8.66 -8.73
CA GLY A 164 -10.17 7.71 -8.38
C GLY A 164 -8.99 7.69 -9.35
N ARG A 165 -8.98 8.52 -10.40
CA ARG A 165 -7.99 8.44 -11.48
C ARG A 165 -7.24 9.75 -11.68
N LEU A 166 -5.91 9.64 -11.68
CA LEU A 166 -5.07 10.77 -12.07
C LEU A 166 -5.14 10.99 -13.60
N PRO A 167 -5.09 12.25 -14.06
CA PRO A 167 -4.86 12.57 -15.46
C PRO A 167 -3.66 11.83 -16.05
N ARG A 168 -3.82 11.21 -17.22
CA ARG A 168 -2.78 10.39 -17.88
C ARG A 168 -1.45 11.13 -18.08
N TRP A 169 -1.49 12.45 -18.27
CA TRP A 169 -0.27 13.25 -18.46
C TRP A 169 0.61 13.29 -17.20
N LEU A 170 0.01 13.24 -16.00
CA LEU A 170 0.73 13.13 -14.72
C LEU A 170 1.43 11.77 -14.59
N LEU A 171 0.91 10.74 -15.27
CA LEU A 171 1.47 9.38 -15.25
C LEU A 171 2.50 9.13 -16.36
N ARG A 172 2.86 10.14 -17.17
CA ARG A 172 3.91 9.98 -18.19
C ARG A 172 5.25 9.70 -17.51
N PHE A 173 5.87 8.61 -17.91
CA PHE A 173 7.26 8.31 -17.56
C PHE A 173 8.16 9.26 -18.35
N GLY A 174 9.13 9.88 -17.69
CA GLY A 174 10.20 10.56 -18.43
C GLY A 174 10.89 9.52 -19.28
N SER A 175 10.95 9.74 -20.61
CA SER A 175 11.74 8.86 -21.48
C SER A 175 13.15 8.82 -20.93
N LYS A 176 13.70 7.62 -20.65
CA LYS A 176 15.15 7.50 -20.64
C LYS A 176 15.59 7.92 -22.04
N GLY A 177 16.39 8.99 -22.12
CA GLY A 177 17.15 9.24 -23.34
C GLY A 177 17.90 7.94 -23.67
N LYS A 178 17.75 7.47 -24.91
CA LYS A 178 18.72 6.53 -25.46
C LYS A 178 20.06 7.24 -25.58
#